data_AF-A0A9E6CI61-F1
#
_entry.id   AF-A0A9E6CI61-F1
#
_cell.length_a   1.000
_cell.length_b   1.000
_cell.length_c   1.000
_cell.angle_alpha   90.00
_cell.angle_beta   90.00
_cell.angle_gamma   90.00
#
_symmetry.space_group_name_H-M   'P 1'
#
loop_
_entity.id
_entity.type
_entity.pdbx_description
1 polymer ?
#
loop_
_entity_poly.entity_id
_entity_poly.type
_entity_poly.pdbx_seq_one_letter_code
_entity_poly.pdbx_strand_id
1 'polypeptide(L)'
;MSSVFKLIPLKQPRLQKYKEEAIEELNNFFEMGWKRNTPKIFVIDTREAIDLFREEKSKDWVVGWSMGSSAICILNPKNIGKESSHGKDYDIEKLIKHELVHTFFNSKFGRSKFPWISEGIAIYLAGQLDKYKMPEEFTGFLEGKDS
;
A
#
# COMPACT_ATOMS: atom_id res chain seq x y z
N MET A 1 -19.05 10.95 15.00
CA MET A 1 -19.08 9.61 14.39
C MET A 1 -18.38 8.64 15.34
N SER A 2 -18.83 7.39 15.45
CA SER A 2 -18.10 6.39 16.25
C SER A 2 -16.93 5.85 15.43
N SER A 3 -15.69 6.02 15.89
CA SER A 3 -14.46 5.55 15.24
C SER A 3 -13.97 4.20 15.83
N VAL A 4 -14.89 3.38 16.32
CA VAL A 4 -14.59 2.08 16.92
C VAL A 4 -14.90 0.97 15.91
N PHE A 5 -13.88 0.17 15.59
CA PHE A 5 -13.97 -0.91 14.61
C PHE A 5 -13.86 -2.28 15.28
N LYS A 6 -14.60 -3.27 14.76
CA LYS A 6 -14.47 -4.68 15.14
C LYS A 6 -13.60 -5.41 14.13
N LEU A 7 -12.56 -6.09 14.60
CA LEU A 7 -11.74 -6.96 13.77
C LEU A 7 -12.35 -8.36 13.70
N ILE A 8 -12.40 -8.91 12.49
CA ILE A 8 -12.86 -10.27 12.23
C ILE A 8 -11.76 -11.00 11.44
N PRO A 9 -11.22 -12.12 11.93
CA PRO A 9 -10.24 -12.91 11.18
C PRO A 9 -10.81 -13.34 9.83
N LEU A 10 -10.06 -13.10 8.76
CA LEU A 10 -10.47 -13.39 7.40
C LEU A 10 -9.55 -14.45 6.78
N LYS A 11 -10.12 -15.58 6.36
CA LYS A 11 -9.39 -16.64 5.65
C LYS A 11 -9.33 -16.31 4.15
N GLN A 12 -8.21 -15.77 3.69
CA GLN A 12 -7.96 -15.45 2.28
C GLN A 12 -6.60 -15.99 1.83
N PRO A 13 -6.51 -17.27 1.41
CA PRO A 13 -5.25 -17.92 1.06
C PRO A 13 -4.48 -17.18 -0.05
N ARG A 14 -5.20 -16.59 -1.01
CA ARG A 14 -4.58 -15.83 -2.11
C ARG A 14 -3.89 -14.56 -1.63
N LEU A 15 -4.54 -13.77 -0.76
CA LEU A 15 -3.92 -12.55 -0.20
C LEU A 15 -2.76 -12.89 0.72
N GLN A 16 -2.87 -13.98 1.49
CA GLN A 16 -1.79 -14.48 2.32
C GLN A 16 -0.58 -14.89 1.47
N LYS A 17 -0.80 -15.59 0.35
CA LYS A 17 0.27 -15.97 -0.58
C LYS A 17 0.98 -14.73 -1.15
N TYR A 18 0.24 -13.76 -1.68
CA TYR A 18 0.81 -12.51 -2.21
C TYR A 18 1.64 -11.76 -1.19
N LYS A 19 1.17 -11.73 0.05
CA LYS A 19 1.91 -11.13 1.16
C LYS A 19 3.22 -11.86 1.43
N GLU A 20 3.20 -13.19 1.48
CA GLU A 20 4.38 -14.01 1.79
C GLU A 20 5.45 -13.88 0.70
N GLU A 21 5.05 -13.97 -0.56
CA GLU A 21 5.95 -13.78 -1.73
C GLU A 21 6.56 -12.37 -1.71
N ALA A 22 5.74 -11.33 -1.51
CA ALA A 22 6.23 -9.97 -1.39
C ALA A 22 7.20 -9.79 -0.22
N ILE A 23 6.91 -10.36 0.96
CA ILE A 23 7.82 -10.26 2.12
C ILE A 23 9.17 -10.91 1.83
N GLU A 24 9.20 -12.05 1.14
CA GLU A 24 10.45 -12.72 0.77
C GLU A 24 11.28 -11.84 -0.18
N GLU A 25 10.66 -11.33 -1.25
CA GLU A 25 11.35 -10.45 -2.19
C GLU A 25 11.85 -9.16 -1.54
N LEU A 26 11.03 -8.53 -0.69
CA LEU A 26 11.38 -7.29 -0.01
C LEU A 26 12.45 -7.51 1.06
N ASN A 27 12.48 -8.66 1.73
CA ASN A 27 13.58 -9.02 2.62
C ASN A 27 14.91 -9.09 1.85
N ASN A 28 14.91 -9.69 0.66
CA ASN A 28 16.11 -9.75 -0.17
C ASN A 28 16.53 -8.35 -0.64
N PHE A 29 15.59 -7.54 -1.14
CA PHE A 29 15.89 -6.19 -1.66
C PHE A 29 16.38 -5.22 -0.57
N PHE A 30 15.69 -5.18 0.57
CA PHE A 30 16.06 -4.29 1.67
C PHE A 30 17.16 -4.89 2.56
N GLU A 31 17.68 -6.08 2.24
CA GLU A 31 18.62 -6.83 3.09
C GLU A 31 18.10 -6.95 4.55
N MET A 32 16.81 -7.25 4.67
CA MET A 32 16.12 -7.40 5.94
C MET A 32 15.86 -8.87 6.23
N GLY A 33 15.85 -9.22 7.52
CA GLY A 33 15.51 -10.56 8.02
C GLY A 33 14.13 -10.62 8.66
N TRP A 34 13.14 -9.90 8.11
CA TRP A 34 11.85 -9.69 8.76
C TRP A 34 10.98 -10.96 8.69
N LYS A 35 11.14 -11.83 9.70
CA LYS A 35 10.44 -13.13 9.79
C LYS A 35 9.34 -13.17 10.83
N ARG A 36 9.38 -12.28 11.83
CA ARG A 36 8.40 -12.23 12.93
C ARG A 36 7.72 -10.87 12.94
N ASN A 37 6.46 -10.84 13.40
CA ASN A 37 5.68 -9.61 13.47
C ASN A 37 5.58 -8.85 12.15
N THR A 38 5.68 -9.55 11.02
CA THR A 38 5.52 -8.98 9.68
C THR A 38 4.22 -8.17 9.57
N PRO A 39 4.13 -7.21 8.63
CA PRO A 39 2.93 -6.42 8.43
C PRO A 39 1.66 -7.29 8.31
N LYS A 40 0.54 -6.85 8.87
CA LYS A 40 -0.77 -7.53 8.74
C LYS A 40 -1.55 -6.87 7.60
N ILE A 41 -2.44 -7.62 6.96
CA ILE A 41 -3.35 -7.06 5.97
C ILE A 41 -4.72 -6.91 6.62
N PHE A 42 -5.21 -5.69 6.70
CA PHE A 42 -6.59 -5.40 7.04
C PHE A 42 -7.38 -5.19 5.75
N VAL A 43 -8.48 -5.93 5.60
CA VAL A 43 -9.36 -5.82 4.45
C VAL A 43 -10.60 -5.03 4.88
N ILE A 44 -10.92 -3.98 4.13
CA ILE A 44 -12.00 -3.04 4.41
C ILE A 44 -13.02 -3.14 3.28
N ASP A 45 -14.30 -3.31 3.59
CA ASP A 45 -15.30 -3.63 2.57
C ASP A 45 -15.81 -2.44 1.77
N THR A 46 -15.84 -1.22 2.33
CA THR A 46 -16.47 -0.07 1.68
C THR A 46 -15.64 1.21 1.77
N ARG A 47 -15.90 2.14 0.84
CA ARG A 47 -15.29 3.47 0.83
C ARG A 47 -15.62 4.24 2.09
N GLU A 48 -16.86 4.16 2.57
CA GLU A 48 -17.28 4.87 3.79
C GLU A 48 -16.51 4.37 5.02
N ALA A 49 -16.20 3.08 5.08
CA ALA A 49 -15.36 2.54 6.15
C ALA A 49 -13.90 3.04 6.05
N ILE A 50 -13.37 3.20 4.84
CA ILE A 50 -12.05 3.84 4.62
C ILE A 50 -12.08 5.29 5.12
N ASP A 51 -13.08 6.06 4.71
CA ASP A 51 -13.20 7.48 5.07
C ASP A 51 -13.36 7.65 6.59
N LEU A 52 -14.16 6.79 7.23
CA LEU A 52 -14.31 6.78 8.68
C LEU A 52 -13.00 6.39 9.37
N PHE A 53 -12.27 5.42 8.84
CA PHE A 53 -11.00 4.97 9.40
C PHE A 53 -9.92 6.04 9.32
N ARG A 54 -9.93 6.84 8.24
CA ARG A 54 -8.97 7.92 8.00
C ARG A 54 -9.39 9.28 8.56
N GLU A 55 -10.64 9.39 9.06
CA GLU A 55 -11.27 10.63 9.51
C GLU A 55 -11.32 11.74 8.44
N GLU A 56 -11.24 11.37 7.17
CA GLU A 56 -11.27 12.27 6.02
C GLU A 56 -11.93 11.59 4.82
N LYS A 57 -12.48 12.39 3.89
CA LYS A 57 -12.90 11.84 2.59
C LYS A 57 -11.67 11.47 1.78
N SER A 58 -11.52 10.19 1.48
CA SER A 58 -10.43 9.70 0.63
C SER A 58 -10.71 9.96 -0.85
N LYS A 59 -9.64 10.11 -1.63
CA LYS A 59 -9.77 10.19 -3.10
C LYS A 59 -10.25 8.84 -3.62
N ASP A 60 -11.10 8.87 -4.64
CA ASP A 60 -11.75 7.68 -5.19
C ASP A 60 -10.76 6.60 -5.69
N TRP A 61 -9.56 6.99 -6.12
CA TRP A 61 -8.52 6.06 -6.56
C TRP A 61 -7.73 5.38 -5.42
N VAL A 62 -7.91 5.80 -4.16
CA VAL A 62 -7.19 5.24 -3.01
C VAL A 62 -7.81 3.88 -2.66
N VAL A 63 -7.08 2.79 -2.86
CA VAL A 63 -7.59 1.43 -2.57
C VAL A 63 -6.71 0.65 -1.60
N GLY A 64 -5.62 1.25 -1.14
CA GLY A 64 -4.76 0.73 -0.08
C GLY A 64 -3.96 1.84 0.57
N TRP A 65 -3.42 1.56 1.75
CA TRP A 65 -2.41 2.38 2.40
C TRP A 65 -1.66 1.57 3.47
N SER A 66 -0.41 1.95 3.73
CA SER A 66 0.35 1.45 4.88
C SER A 66 0.02 2.18 6.18
N MET A 67 -0.02 1.43 7.28
CA MET A 67 -0.15 1.95 8.65
C MET A 67 1.18 1.81 9.39
N GLY A 68 2.11 2.71 9.07
CA GLY A 68 3.47 2.64 9.56
C GLY A 68 4.16 1.37 9.07
N SER A 69 4.80 0.64 9.99
CA SER A 69 5.54 -0.59 9.67
C SER A 69 4.78 -1.87 10.03
N SER A 70 3.63 -1.78 10.70
CA SER A 70 3.01 -2.95 11.34
C SER A 70 1.83 -3.55 10.57
N ALA A 71 1.23 -2.79 9.64
CA ALA A 71 0.09 -3.23 8.86
C ALA A 71 -0.07 -2.44 7.56
N ILE A 72 -0.85 -3.02 6.65
CA ILE A 72 -1.43 -2.36 5.49
C ILE A 72 -2.95 -2.54 5.53
N CYS A 73 -3.67 -1.57 5.01
CA CYS A 73 -5.10 -1.67 4.77
C CYS A 73 -5.33 -1.73 3.26
N ILE A 74 -6.25 -2.58 2.82
CA ILE A 74 -6.69 -2.65 1.43
C ILE A 74 -8.21 -2.66 1.37
N LEU A 75 -8.77 -2.01 0.36
CA LEU A 75 -10.16 -2.18 -0.03
C LEU A 75 -10.36 -3.64 -0.48
N ASN A 76 -11.49 -4.23 -0.09
CA ASN A 76 -11.81 -5.61 -0.44
C ASN A 76 -11.74 -5.78 -1.96
N PRO A 77 -10.91 -6.72 -2.47
CA PRO A 77 -10.77 -6.96 -3.91
C PRO A 77 -12.10 -7.13 -4.65
N LYS A 78 -13.11 -7.72 -4.00
CA LYS A 78 -14.43 -7.93 -4.60
C LYS A 78 -15.20 -6.63 -4.84
N ASN A 79 -14.84 -5.57 -4.13
CA ASN A 79 -15.56 -4.30 -4.11
C ASN A 79 -14.79 -3.17 -4.81
N ILE A 80 -13.55 -3.39 -5.28
CA ILE A 80 -12.74 -2.35 -5.96
C ILE A 80 -13.51 -1.70 -7.11
N GLY A 81 -14.06 -2.49 -8.02
CA GLY A 81 -14.80 -1.94 -9.17
C GLY A 81 -16.12 -1.26 -8.82
N LYS A 82 -16.57 -1.32 -7.55
CA LYS A 82 -17.78 -0.65 -7.05
C LYS A 82 -17.44 0.60 -6.24
N GLU A 83 -16.34 0.57 -5.49
CA GLU A 83 -15.99 1.56 -4.45
C GLU A 83 -14.77 2.44 -4.84
N SER A 84 -14.31 2.32 -6.09
CA SER A 84 -13.22 3.11 -6.65
C SER A 84 -13.35 3.27 -8.16
N SER A 85 -12.58 4.20 -8.72
CA SER A 85 -12.41 4.42 -10.17
C SER A 85 -11.63 3.32 -10.88
N HIS A 86 -11.05 2.38 -10.14
CA HIS A 86 -10.35 1.25 -10.74
C HIS A 86 -11.33 0.20 -11.27
N GLY A 87 -10.93 -0.49 -12.33
CA GLY A 87 -11.69 -1.61 -12.86
C GLY A 87 -11.68 -2.84 -11.94
N LYS A 88 -12.53 -3.83 -12.27
CA LYS A 88 -12.58 -5.11 -11.54
C LYS A 88 -11.28 -5.92 -11.65
N ASP A 89 -10.50 -5.66 -12.70
CA ASP A 89 -9.22 -6.33 -12.97
C ASP A 89 -8.02 -5.62 -12.32
N TYR A 90 -8.27 -4.79 -11.30
CA TYR A 90 -7.20 -4.12 -10.57
C TYR A 90 -6.26 -5.14 -9.91
N ASP A 91 -4.97 -4.96 -10.12
CA ASP A 91 -3.93 -5.88 -9.67
C ASP A 91 -3.67 -5.73 -8.16
N ILE A 92 -4.36 -6.58 -7.39
CA ILE A 92 -4.25 -6.65 -5.92
C ILE A 92 -2.87 -7.09 -5.46
N GLU A 93 -2.21 -7.95 -6.22
CA GLU A 93 -0.88 -8.46 -5.88
C GLU A 93 0.12 -7.32 -5.90
N LYS A 94 0.11 -6.53 -6.99
CA LYS A 94 0.93 -5.32 -7.08
C LYS A 94 0.57 -4.28 -6.01
N LEU A 95 -0.71 -4.10 -5.69
CA LEU A 95 -1.12 -3.20 -4.59
C LEU A 95 -0.53 -3.65 -3.24
N ILE A 96 -0.67 -4.93 -2.89
CA ILE A 96 -0.15 -5.46 -1.63
C ILE A 96 1.36 -5.25 -1.56
N LYS A 97 2.08 -5.57 -2.64
CA LYS A 97 3.52 -5.35 -2.70
C LYS A 97 3.90 -3.88 -2.54
N HIS A 98 3.19 -2.98 -3.22
CA HIS A 98 3.37 -1.53 -3.10
C HIS A 98 3.24 -1.06 -1.65
N GLU A 99 2.14 -1.40 -0.98
CA GLU A 99 1.93 -0.99 0.41
C GLU A 99 2.94 -1.63 1.37
N LEU A 100 3.36 -2.87 1.12
CA LEU A 100 4.40 -3.52 1.90
C LEU A 100 5.76 -2.84 1.72
N VAL A 101 6.10 -2.32 0.53
CA VAL A 101 7.33 -1.54 0.34
C VAL A 101 7.36 -0.36 1.30
N HIS A 102 6.26 0.37 1.47
CA HIS A 102 6.20 1.45 2.46
C HIS A 102 6.44 0.97 3.88
N THR A 103 5.93 -0.21 4.26
CA THR A 103 6.19 -0.76 5.60
C THR A 103 7.67 -1.10 5.83
N PHE A 104 8.34 -1.67 4.82
CA PHE A 104 9.78 -1.97 4.84
C PHE A 104 10.61 -0.70 4.87
N PHE A 105 10.30 0.25 3.98
CA PHE A 105 10.94 1.55 3.91
C PHE A 105 10.84 2.28 5.27
N ASN A 106 9.62 2.40 5.82
CA ASN A 106 9.39 3.04 7.10
C ASN A 106 10.09 2.30 8.25
N SER A 107 10.18 0.97 8.20
CA SER A 107 10.88 0.20 9.24
C SER A 107 12.39 0.44 9.22
N LYS A 108 12.99 0.63 8.05
CA LYS A 108 14.44 0.79 7.89
C LYS A 108 14.90 2.24 8.00
N PHE A 109 14.12 3.16 7.45
CA PHE A 109 14.51 4.56 7.27
C PHE A 109 13.61 5.56 8.02
N GLY A 110 12.50 5.11 8.59
CA GLY A 110 11.46 5.99 9.11
C GLY A 110 10.66 6.68 8.00
N ARG A 111 9.84 7.66 8.37
CA ARG A 111 9.10 8.47 7.39
C ARG A 111 10.05 9.40 6.64
N SER A 112 10.04 9.33 5.31
CA SER A 112 10.82 10.22 4.46
C SER A 112 10.26 11.65 4.48
N LYS A 113 11.16 12.64 4.43
CA LYS A 113 10.80 14.04 4.09
C LYS A 113 10.61 14.25 2.58
N PHE A 114 10.95 13.25 1.79
CA PHE A 114 10.85 13.22 0.33
C PHE A 114 9.90 12.09 -0.05
N PRO A 115 8.58 12.34 -0.17
CA PRO A 115 7.59 11.30 -0.45
C PRO A 115 7.91 10.53 -1.73
N TRP A 116 8.42 11.23 -2.75
CA TRP A 116 8.77 10.65 -4.06
C TRP A 116 9.71 9.45 -3.98
N ILE A 117 10.64 9.40 -3.01
CA ILE A 117 11.58 8.27 -2.93
C ILE A 117 10.87 7.00 -2.44
N SER A 118 9.95 7.16 -1.49
CA SER A 118 9.16 6.05 -0.94
C SER A 118 8.16 5.55 -1.97
N GLU A 119 7.43 6.47 -2.60
CA GLU A 119 6.50 6.15 -3.70
C GLU A 119 7.21 5.55 -4.92
N GLY A 120 8.35 6.12 -5.32
CA GLY A 120 9.11 5.65 -6.46
C GLY A 120 9.65 4.24 -6.28
N ILE A 121 10.19 3.91 -5.10
CA ILE A 121 10.62 2.54 -4.78
C ILE A 121 9.41 1.59 -4.73
N ALA A 122 8.27 2.05 -4.19
CA ALA A 122 7.05 1.24 -4.16
C ALA A 122 6.52 0.91 -5.56
N ILE A 123 6.44 1.90 -6.46
CA ILE A 123 6.06 1.73 -7.86
C ILE A 123 7.03 0.80 -8.59
N TYR A 124 8.34 1.01 -8.40
CA TYR A 124 9.38 0.20 -9.04
C TYR A 124 9.29 -1.27 -8.63
N LEU A 125 9.31 -1.55 -7.32
CA LEU A 125 9.30 -2.93 -6.81
C LEU A 125 7.96 -3.64 -7.02
N ALA A 126 6.85 -2.90 -7.00
CA ALA A 126 5.53 -3.44 -7.32
C ALA A 126 5.33 -3.68 -8.83
N GLY A 127 6.28 -3.30 -9.69
CA GLY A 127 6.15 -3.46 -11.14
C GLY A 127 4.99 -2.66 -11.72
N GLN A 128 4.83 -1.41 -11.26
CA GLN A 128 3.76 -0.49 -11.65
C GLN A 128 4.25 0.67 -12.54
N LEU A 129 5.47 0.59 -13.06
CA LEU A 129 6.08 1.64 -13.90
C LEU A 129 5.29 1.93 -15.17
N ASP A 130 4.61 0.93 -15.72
CA ASP A 130 3.79 1.03 -16.94
C ASP A 130 2.63 2.04 -16.83
N LYS A 131 2.24 2.39 -15.61
CA LYS A 131 1.19 3.38 -15.34
C LYS A 131 1.67 4.83 -15.42
N TYR A 132 2.98 5.05 -15.49
CA TYR A 132 3.58 6.38 -15.41
C TYR A 132 4.35 6.71 -16.69
N LYS A 133 4.27 7.98 -17.10
CA LYS A 133 5.12 8.50 -18.17
C LYS A 133 6.50 8.81 -17.59
N MET A 134 7.55 8.50 -18.35
CA MET A 134 8.89 8.92 -18.01
C MET A 134 8.95 10.45 -18.00
N PRO A 135 9.46 11.09 -16.94
CA PRO A 135 9.64 12.54 -16.94
C PRO A 135 10.69 12.94 -17.98
N GLU A 136 10.47 14.07 -18.64
CA GLU A 136 11.44 14.63 -19.60
C GLU A 136 12.62 15.30 -18.88
N GLU A 137 12.41 15.79 -17.65
CA GLU A 137 13.42 16.41 -16.80
C GLU A 137 13.18 16.11 -15.31
N PHE A 138 14.25 16.14 -14.51
CA PHE A 138 14.19 15.96 -13.06
C PHE A 138 14.25 17.32 -12.34
N THR A 139 13.12 18.03 -12.32
CA THR A 139 12.99 19.32 -11.63
C THR A 139 12.21 19.19 -10.32
N GLY A 140 12.58 19.95 -9.28
CA GLY A 140 11.87 19.98 -7.99
C GLY A 140 12.05 18.75 -7.07
N PHE A 141 12.73 17.69 -7.48
CA PHE A 141 12.84 16.44 -6.71
C PHE A 141 13.55 16.59 -5.34
N LEU A 142 14.51 17.51 -5.23
CA LEU A 142 15.18 17.83 -3.96
C LEU A 142 14.41 18.82 -3.10
N GLU A 143 13.34 19.42 -3.62
CA GLU A 143 12.55 20.42 -2.90
C GLU A 143 11.52 19.79 -1.96
N GLY A 144 11.32 18.47 -2.05
CA GLY A 144 10.38 17.73 -1.18
C GLY A 144 8.93 18.17 -1.33
N LYS A 145 8.59 18.82 -2.45
CA LYS A 145 7.21 19.16 -2.80
C LYS A 145 6.53 17.94 -3.40
N ASP A 146 5.29 17.71 -3.01
CA ASP A 146 4.46 16.68 -3.62
C ASP A 146 4.32 16.96 -5.12
N SER A 147 4.74 15.99 -5.94
CA SER A 147 4.54 15.96 -7.40
C SER A 147 3.09 15.66 -7.75
#